data_AF-A0AAD9MFC1-F1
#
_entry.id   AF-A0AAD9MFC1-F1
#
_cell.length_a   1.000
_cell.length_b   1.000
_cell.length_c   1.000
_cell.angle_alpha   90.00
_cell.angle_beta   90.00
_cell.angle_gamma   90.00
#
_symmetry.space_group_name_H-M   'P 1'
#
loop_
_entity.id
_entity.type
_entity.pdbx_description
1 polymer ?
#
loop_
_entity_poly.entity_id
_entity_poly.type
_entity_poly.pdbx_seq_one_letter_code
_entity_poly.pdbx_strand_id
1 'polypeptide(L)'
;MAHKLADLLAQDPSTTAFNYRQKITKLRINVEQIVAKTYKGKHLDLKSLVANVPRLRDLTSMVSAKDLTFIRQLHQTQAFSRLKKLSLVNYQLPTLLENNIEEAVATAKDEAYLQQVADAILALPNLDFLSIESSTIVNGYLLPLLPRNLKNITLINCWDVQADELSTFLLSHGSQVEHLTLHHNQSLSLAFVKTLGTACPRLKSLDMDFKYYNHHEFYHDGRPAYDHVLQEGDTPDWPSGIESIELRNARKWAPEAAEMLFRSLVDNATRFTKLRHLALKVMLDIPFRQRSEIREKWESKMKQVFLRRSADPMPFHSLRPSGEASAPKCRSKKRKSRDFSVPGQETRRSPRFKDMDNAGLASRASSCGRGRRLSARSRPSYVEPETDDDTDMEDAADADSSRQSSVSAGAAARSSNDGQEVVIQGLCDVVEVHIDNQKQTETVWAMSDFLDAESDDPTDSEWNGDQEAEESYAW
;
A
#
# COMPACT_ATOMS: atom_id res chain seq x y z
N MET A 1 6.72 36.18 -2.46
CA MET A 1 5.72 35.87 -3.52
C MET A 1 4.28 35.97 -3.02
N ALA A 2 3.95 35.47 -1.82
CA ALA A 2 2.58 35.50 -1.27
C ALA A 2 1.94 36.90 -1.20
N HIS A 3 2.69 37.92 -0.77
CA HIS A 3 2.17 39.31 -0.72
C HIS A 3 1.78 39.85 -2.10
N LYS A 4 2.55 39.55 -3.16
CA LYS A 4 2.21 39.96 -4.53
C LYS A 4 0.91 39.31 -5.01
N LEU A 5 0.63 38.07 -4.59
CA LEU A 5 -0.62 37.39 -4.89
C LEU A 5 -1.79 38.06 -4.16
N ALA A 6 -1.62 38.38 -2.87
CA ALA A 6 -2.63 39.12 -2.10
C ALA A 6 -2.93 40.49 -2.73
N ASP A 7 -1.89 41.24 -3.13
CA ASP A 7 -2.01 42.52 -3.80
C ASP A 7 -2.74 42.39 -5.15
N LEU A 8 -2.41 41.36 -5.94
CA LEU A 8 -3.07 41.08 -7.22
C LEU A 8 -4.55 40.72 -7.03
N LEU A 9 -4.87 39.92 -6.01
CA LEU A 9 -6.25 39.56 -5.71
C LEU A 9 -7.05 40.75 -5.15
N ALA A 10 -6.40 41.72 -4.51
CA ALA A 10 -7.03 42.93 -4.03
C ALA A 10 -7.32 43.96 -5.14
N GLN A 11 -6.57 43.93 -6.26
CA GLN A 11 -6.82 44.78 -7.43
C GLN A 11 -8.21 44.52 -8.02
N ASP A 12 -8.79 45.57 -8.62
CA ASP A 12 -10.08 45.46 -9.27
C ASP A 12 -10.00 44.44 -10.43
N PRO A 13 -10.90 43.43 -10.51
CA PRO A 13 -10.91 42.47 -11.61
C PRO A 13 -10.98 43.10 -13.02
N SER A 14 -11.36 44.39 -13.14
CA SER A 14 -11.32 45.14 -14.40
C SER A 14 -9.91 45.48 -14.89
N THR A 15 -8.91 45.57 -14.00
CA THR A 15 -7.53 45.94 -14.34
C THR A 15 -6.68 44.74 -14.77
N THR A 16 -7.17 43.52 -14.52
CA THR A 16 -6.49 42.28 -14.85
C THR A 16 -7.11 41.64 -16.09
N ALA A 17 -6.30 41.15 -17.03
CA ALA A 17 -6.78 40.43 -18.22
C ALA A 17 -7.63 39.19 -17.88
N PHE A 18 -7.47 38.63 -16.67
CA PHE A 18 -8.23 37.49 -16.18
C PHE A 18 -8.71 37.74 -14.75
N ASN A 19 -9.96 37.34 -14.44
CA ASN A 19 -10.45 37.36 -13.07
C ASN A 19 -9.85 36.17 -12.26
N TYR A 20 -8.68 36.40 -11.66
CA TYR A 20 -7.97 35.40 -10.87
C TYR A 20 -8.75 34.92 -9.65
N ARG A 21 -9.61 35.78 -9.05
CA ARG A 21 -10.43 35.46 -7.87
C ARG A 21 -11.33 34.24 -8.10
N GLN A 22 -11.86 34.07 -9.33
CA GLN A 22 -12.74 32.95 -9.67
C GLN A 22 -12.00 31.65 -10.02
N LYS A 23 -10.69 31.71 -10.26
CA LYS A 23 -9.89 30.55 -10.66
C LYS A 23 -9.30 29.80 -9.46
N ILE A 24 -9.11 30.48 -8.33
CA ILE A 24 -8.52 29.87 -7.15
C ILE A 24 -9.57 29.02 -6.43
N THR A 25 -9.32 27.71 -6.40
CA THR A 25 -10.20 26.70 -5.76
C THR A 25 -9.51 25.95 -4.62
N LYS A 26 -8.17 25.94 -4.62
CA LYS A 26 -7.33 25.32 -3.59
C LYS A 26 -6.34 26.33 -3.06
N LEU A 27 -6.19 26.40 -1.74
CA LEU A 27 -5.23 27.26 -1.08
C LEU A 27 -4.41 26.43 -0.10
N ARG A 28 -3.08 26.47 -0.24
CA ARG A 28 -2.14 25.85 0.69
C ARG A 28 -1.37 26.96 1.40
N ILE A 29 -1.45 26.99 2.72
CA ILE A 29 -0.83 28.01 3.54
C ILE A 29 0.12 27.31 4.51
N ASN A 30 1.41 27.60 4.39
CA ASN A 30 2.38 27.29 5.43
C ASN A 30 2.52 28.51 6.34
N VAL A 31 1.90 28.47 7.52
CA VAL A 31 1.83 29.62 8.44
C VAL A 31 3.21 29.94 9.02
N GLU A 32 4.03 28.93 9.33
CA GLU A 32 5.39 29.14 9.86
C GLU A 32 6.29 29.90 8.89
N GLN A 33 6.21 29.59 7.60
CA GLN A 33 7.06 30.25 6.60
C GLN A 33 6.49 31.58 6.11
N ILE A 34 5.16 31.72 6.04
CA ILE A 34 4.51 32.82 5.30
C ILE A 34 3.87 33.85 6.25
N VAL A 35 3.29 33.42 7.37
CA VAL A 35 2.56 34.31 8.28
C VAL A 35 3.48 34.88 9.36
N ALA A 36 4.41 34.06 9.85
CA ALA A 36 5.40 34.50 10.84
C ALA A 36 6.45 35.47 10.26
N LYS A 37 6.71 35.41 8.95
CA LYS A 37 7.70 36.28 8.28
C LYS A 37 7.04 37.56 7.77
N THR A 38 7.67 38.70 8.05
CA THR A 38 7.27 39.98 7.47
C THR A 38 7.95 40.17 6.11
N TYR A 39 7.21 40.70 5.13
CA TYR A 39 7.78 41.14 3.87
C TYR A 39 7.63 42.66 3.77
N LYS A 40 8.74 43.38 3.64
CA LYS A 40 8.78 44.85 3.65
C LYS A 40 8.08 45.46 4.88
N GLY A 41 8.25 44.84 6.05
CA GLY A 41 7.66 45.30 7.31
C GLY A 41 6.14 45.06 7.44
N LYS A 42 5.50 44.35 6.51
CA LYS A 42 4.08 43.99 6.59
C LYS A 42 3.91 42.47 6.72
N HIS A 43 2.99 42.06 7.60
CA HIS A 43 2.51 40.68 7.65
C HIS A 43 1.54 40.40 6.49
N LEU A 44 1.40 39.13 6.11
CA LEU A 44 0.44 38.75 5.08
C LEU A 44 -0.97 38.89 5.64
N ASP A 45 -1.78 39.77 5.03
CA ASP A 45 -3.20 39.89 5.39
C ASP A 45 -3.99 38.72 4.80
N LEU A 46 -4.06 37.64 5.58
CA LEU A 46 -4.82 36.45 5.23
C LEU A 46 -6.33 36.72 5.13
N LYS A 47 -6.86 37.68 5.91
CA LYS A 47 -8.29 38.00 5.88
C LYS A 47 -8.67 38.60 4.54
N SER A 48 -7.88 39.57 4.05
CA SER A 48 -8.06 40.16 2.72
C SER A 48 -7.77 39.17 1.60
N LEU A 49 -6.78 38.29 1.77
CA LEU A 49 -6.49 37.24 0.79
C LEU A 49 -7.69 36.32 0.59
N VAL A 50 -8.26 35.80 1.69
CA VAL A 50 -9.38 34.85 1.59
C VAL A 50 -10.68 35.53 1.20
N ALA A 51 -10.95 36.75 1.66
CA ALA A 51 -12.15 37.51 1.24
C ALA A 51 -12.26 37.61 -0.30
N ASN A 52 -11.12 37.61 -1.01
CA ASN A 52 -11.06 37.69 -2.47
C ASN A 52 -11.06 36.32 -3.18
N VAL A 53 -11.32 35.21 -2.48
CA VAL A 53 -11.35 33.84 -3.06
C VAL A 53 -12.71 33.16 -2.79
N PRO A 54 -13.78 33.54 -3.53
CA PRO A 54 -15.15 33.07 -3.26
C PRO A 54 -15.44 31.62 -3.69
N ARG A 55 -14.50 30.96 -4.38
CA ARG A 55 -14.66 29.58 -4.88
C ARG A 55 -13.72 28.59 -4.19
N LEU A 56 -13.20 28.95 -3.02
CA LEU A 56 -12.33 28.08 -2.24
C LEU A 56 -13.09 26.83 -1.79
N ARG A 57 -12.55 25.65 -2.13
CA ARG A 57 -13.11 24.33 -1.77
C ARG A 57 -12.16 23.52 -0.91
N ASP A 58 -10.85 23.69 -1.15
CA ASP A 58 -9.81 22.94 -0.45
C ASP A 58 -8.86 23.94 0.25
N LEU A 59 -8.68 23.75 1.56
CA LEU A 59 -7.71 24.47 2.37
C LEU A 59 -6.75 23.46 3.00
N THR A 60 -5.46 23.64 2.75
CA THR A 60 -4.40 22.99 3.53
C THR A 60 -3.73 24.06 4.36
N SER A 61 -3.81 23.94 5.69
CA SER A 61 -3.14 24.84 6.62
C SER A 61 -2.10 24.06 7.42
N MET A 62 -0.84 24.47 7.31
CA MET A 62 0.19 24.13 8.30
C MET A 62 0.16 25.25 9.32
N VAL A 63 -0.43 25.03 10.50
CA VAL A 63 -0.65 26.12 11.47
C VAL A 63 0.40 26.05 12.56
N SER A 64 0.95 27.23 12.86
CA SER A 64 1.69 27.46 14.10
C SER A 64 0.67 27.67 15.23
N ALA A 65 0.84 26.95 16.33
CA ALA A 65 -0.06 26.83 17.50
C ALA A 65 -0.55 28.14 18.17
N LYS A 66 -0.19 29.32 17.65
CA LYS A 66 -0.36 30.60 18.36
C LYS A 66 -1.68 31.33 18.08
N ASP A 67 -2.33 31.14 16.92
CA ASP A 67 -3.50 31.96 16.51
C ASP A 67 -4.74 31.14 16.05
N LEU A 68 -5.19 30.16 16.86
CA LEU A 68 -6.42 29.39 16.57
C LEU A 68 -7.69 30.25 16.57
N THR A 69 -7.74 31.30 17.40
CA THR A 69 -8.85 32.24 17.48
C THR A 69 -9.03 33.04 16.19
N PHE A 70 -7.91 33.47 15.59
CA PHE A 70 -7.91 34.11 14.27
C PHE A 70 -8.42 33.17 13.19
N ILE A 71 -8.03 31.90 13.22
CA ILE A 71 -8.48 30.88 12.26
C ILE A 71 -9.99 30.66 12.37
N ARG A 72 -10.53 30.57 13.58
CA ARG A 72 -11.98 30.47 13.80
C ARG A 72 -12.72 31.65 13.17
N GLN A 73 -12.23 32.88 13.37
CA GLN A 73 -12.81 34.07 12.73
C GLN A 73 -12.67 34.04 11.20
N LEU A 74 -11.56 33.52 10.71
CA LEU A 74 -11.30 33.36 9.28
C LEU A 74 -12.28 32.36 8.67
N HIS A 75 -12.51 31.20 9.29
CA HIS A 75 -13.47 30.18 8.86
C HIS A 75 -14.93 30.67 8.85
N GLN A 76 -15.29 31.64 9.69
CA GLN A 76 -16.61 32.29 9.69
C GLN A 76 -16.83 33.23 8.49
N THR A 77 -15.78 33.55 7.74
CA THR A 77 -15.90 34.43 6.56
C THR A 77 -16.64 33.72 5.43
N GLN A 78 -17.49 34.44 4.69
CA GLN A 78 -18.31 33.86 3.62
C GLN A 78 -17.52 33.09 2.54
N ALA A 79 -16.25 33.44 2.29
CA ALA A 79 -15.38 32.72 1.37
C ALA A 79 -15.19 31.23 1.74
N PHE A 80 -15.26 30.90 3.03
CA PHE A 80 -15.13 29.52 3.54
C PHE A 80 -16.45 28.78 3.68
N SER A 81 -17.59 29.43 3.44
CA SER A 81 -18.90 28.76 3.47
C SER A 81 -19.00 27.59 2.49
N ARG A 82 -18.20 27.59 1.42
CA ARG A 82 -18.14 26.55 0.38
C ARG A 82 -16.96 25.58 0.56
N LEU A 83 -16.18 25.74 1.62
CA LEU A 83 -15.05 24.87 1.91
C LEU A 83 -15.59 23.47 2.25
N LYS A 84 -15.10 22.48 1.51
CA LYS A 84 -15.48 21.08 1.66
C LYS A 84 -14.35 20.23 2.20
N LYS A 85 -13.10 20.65 1.97
CA LYS A 85 -11.89 19.93 2.34
C LYS A 85 -11.00 20.80 3.21
N LEU A 86 -10.70 20.30 4.41
CA LEU A 86 -9.72 20.85 5.34
C LEU A 86 -8.59 19.83 5.50
N SER A 87 -7.34 20.29 5.42
CA SER A 87 -6.14 19.49 5.65
C SER A 87 -5.27 20.21 6.67
N LEU A 88 -5.10 19.58 7.82
CA LEU A 88 -4.32 20.03 8.96
C LEU A 88 -2.99 19.29 8.92
N VAL A 89 -1.88 20.02 8.82
CA VAL A 89 -0.55 19.39 8.71
C VAL A 89 0.35 19.93 9.81
N ASN A 90 1.05 19.03 10.51
CA ASN A 90 2.00 19.35 11.57
C ASN A 90 1.41 20.14 12.75
N TYR A 91 0.20 19.76 13.19
CA TYR A 91 -0.39 20.30 14.41
C TYR A 91 0.12 19.52 15.61
N GLN A 92 0.95 20.18 16.41
CA GLN A 92 1.50 19.59 17.63
C GLN A 92 0.75 20.09 18.86
N LEU A 93 0.62 19.23 19.87
CA LEU A 93 0.15 19.64 21.19
C LEU A 93 1.17 20.61 21.82
N PRO A 94 0.72 21.71 22.45
CA PRO A 94 1.62 22.71 23.05
C PRO A 94 2.57 22.14 24.11
N THR A 95 2.12 21.14 24.85
CA THR A 95 2.87 20.49 25.93
C THR A 95 4.11 19.73 25.44
N LEU A 96 4.12 19.25 24.19
CA LEU A 96 5.29 18.59 23.60
C LEU A 96 6.52 19.51 23.48
N LEU A 97 6.31 20.82 23.53
CA LEU A 97 7.37 21.82 23.44
C LEU A 97 7.83 22.33 24.81
N GLU A 98 7.10 22.00 25.88
CA GLU A 98 7.35 22.51 27.24
C GLU A 98 7.87 21.37 28.14
N ASN A 99 9.16 21.42 28.48
CA ASN A 99 9.75 20.47 29.44
C ASN A 99 9.37 20.85 30.89
N ASN A 100 9.17 19.85 31.76
CA ASN A 100 8.90 19.99 33.21
C ASN A 100 7.55 20.63 33.60
N ILE A 101 6.44 20.22 32.98
CA ILE A 101 5.09 20.55 33.46
C ILE A 101 4.53 19.36 34.24
N GLU A 102 3.80 19.62 35.33
CA GLU A 102 2.96 18.61 35.97
C GLU A 102 1.93 18.04 34.97
N GLU A 103 1.82 16.70 34.88
CA GLU A 103 0.97 16.01 33.90
C GLU A 103 -0.48 16.53 33.91
N ALA A 104 -1.07 16.76 35.09
CA ALA A 104 -2.44 17.26 35.22
C ALA A 104 -2.63 18.66 34.60
N VAL A 105 -1.62 19.54 34.71
CA VAL A 105 -1.66 20.88 34.11
C VAL A 105 -1.41 20.80 32.62
N ALA A 106 -0.55 19.88 32.16
CA ALA A 106 -0.32 19.61 30.75
C ALA A 106 -1.61 19.14 30.06
N THR A 107 -2.30 18.13 30.62
CA THR A 107 -3.56 17.61 30.08
C THR A 107 -4.62 18.71 29.98
N ALA A 108 -4.77 19.54 31.01
CA ALA A 108 -5.75 20.64 30.98
C ALA A 108 -5.45 21.70 29.90
N LYS A 109 -4.16 22.01 29.67
CA LYS A 109 -3.74 22.90 28.58
C LYS A 109 -4.03 22.29 27.21
N ASP A 110 -3.74 21.01 27.04
CA ASP A 110 -3.98 20.28 25.80
C ASP A 110 -5.47 20.17 25.48
N GLU A 111 -6.30 19.82 26.46
CA GLU A 111 -7.76 19.81 26.31
C GLU A 111 -8.30 21.18 25.87
N ALA A 112 -7.83 22.27 26.50
CA ALA A 112 -8.23 23.62 26.13
C ALA A 112 -7.76 24.01 24.71
N TYR A 113 -6.60 23.54 24.28
CA TYR A 113 -6.09 23.74 22.92
C TYR A 113 -6.91 22.93 21.90
N LEU A 114 -7.18 21.67 22.19
CA LEU A 114 -7.99 20.79 21.35
C LEU A 114 -9.42 21.30 21.20
N GLN A 115 -10.01 21.85 22.26
CA GLN A 115 -11.32 22.50 22.17
C GLN A 115 -11.29 23.70 21.21
N GLN A 116 -10.22 24.50 21.21
CA GLN A 116 -10.07 25.60 20.25
C GLN A 116 -9.91 25.10 18.80
N VAL A 117 -9.18 23.99 18.60
CA VAL A 117 -9.06 23.35 17.29
C VAL A 117 -10.44 22.83 16.83
N ALA A 118 -11.16 22.13 17.70
CA ALA A 118 -12.50 21.64 17.43
C ALA A 118 -13.47 22.78 17.08
N ASP A 119 -13.48 23.86 17.87
CA ASP A 119 -14.28 25.06 17.61
C ASP A 119 -13.96 25.69 16.24
N ALA A 120 -12.67 25.69 15.85
CA ALA A 120 -12.25 26.18 14.55
C ALA A 120 -12.74 25.26 13.41
N ILE A 121 -12.72 23.94 13.59
CA ILE A 121 -13.24 22.98 12.60
C ILE A 121 -14.77 23.08 12.49
N LEU A 122 -15.48 23.16 13.63
CA LEU A 122 -16.94 23.30 13.69
C LEU A 122 -17.46 24.61 13.09
N ALA A 123 -16.61 25.65 13.01
CA ALA A 123 -16.95 26.89 12.32
C ALA A 123 -17.17 26.69 10.79
N LEU A 124 -16.80 25.54 10.22
CA LEU A 124 -16.99 25.19 8.82
C LEU A 124 -18.26 24.35 8.62
N PRO A 125 -19.37 24.93 8.13
CA PRO A 125 -20.67 24.25 8.14
C PRO A 125 -20.79 23.11 7.10
N ASN A 126 -20.00 23.15 6.01
CA ASN A 126 -20.12 22.25 4.86
C ASN A 126 -18.89 21.34 4.68
N LEU A 127 -18.17 21.06 5.77
CA LEU A 127 -16.98 20.23 5.73
C LEU A 127 -17.34 18.77 5.48
N ASP A 128 -16.90 18.23 4.33
CA ASP A 128 -17.12 16.84 3.91
C ASP A 128 -15.85 16.00 4.11
N PHE A 129 -14.66 16.61 3.96
CA PHE A 129 -13.36 15.96 3.94
C PHE A 129 -12.42 16.59 4.98
N LEU A 130 -11.89 15.76 5.88
CA LEU A 130 -10.90 16.14 6.89
C LEU A 130 -9.64 15.29 6.70
N SER A 131 -8.51 15.95 6.39
CA SER A 131 -7.17 15.34 6.49
C SER A 131 -6.44 15.89 7.68
N ILE A 132 -5.82 15.00 8.45
CA ILE A 132 -4.87 15.37 9.50
C ILE A 132 -3.59 14.59 9.23
N GLU A 133 -2.48 15.31 9.08
CA GLU A 133 -1.20 14.76 8.62
C GLU A 133 -0.08 15.16 9.58
N SER A 134 0.77 14.21 9.96
CA SER A 134 1.94 14.39 10.84
C SER A 134 1.62 15.21 12.09
N SER A 135 0.48 14.95 12.72
CA SER A 135 -0.05 15.76 13.83
C SER A 135 -0.35 14.91 15.05
N THR A 136 -0.07 15.44 16.24
CA THR A 136 -0.33 14.80 17.54
C THR A 136 -1.67 15.21 18.16
N ILE A 137 -2.39 16.15 17.54
CA ILE A 137 -3.71 16.60 18.02
C ILE A 137 -4.81 15.53 17.93
N VAL A 138 -4.60 14.44 17.20
CA VAL A 138 -5.63 13.41 16.99
C VAL A 138 -5.50 12.37 18.09
N ASN A 139 -6.31 12.54 19.13
CA ASN A 139 -6.40 11.66 20.29
C ASN A 139 -7.86 11.48 20.71
N GLY A 140 -8.09 10.68 21.76
CA GLY A 140 -9.41 10.41 22.33
C GLY A 140 -10.19 11.64 22.79
N TYR A 141 -9.53 12.79 22.96
CA TYR A 141 -10.18 14.05 23.33
C TYR A 141 -10.70 14.83 22.11
N LEU A 142 -9.93 14.89 21.02
CA LEU A 142 -10.34 15.60 19.82
C LEU A 142 -11.40 14.83 19.03
N LEU A 143 -11.25 13.51 18.90
CA LEU A 143 -12.12 12.69 18.05
C LEU A 143 -13.63 12.89 18.35
N PRO A 144 -14.09 12.87 19.61
CA PRO A 144 -15.51 13.07 19.93
C PRO A 144 -16.04 14.49 19.64
N LEU A 145 -15.16 15.48 19.49
CA LEU A 145 -15.51 16.88 19.24
C LEU A 145 -15.61 17.22 17.74
N LEU A 146 -15.24 16.28 16.86
CA LEU A 146 -15.27 16.47 15.41
C LEU A 146 -16.71 16.52 14.86
N PRO A 147 -16.92 17.14 13.68
CA PRO A 147 -18.24 17.19 13.05
C PRO A 147 -18.75 15.81 12.62
N ARG A 148 -20.05 15.55 12.82
CA ARG A 148 -20.72 14.28 12.46
C ARG A 148 -21.00 14.07 10.97
N ASN A 149 -20.82 15.10 10.15
CA ASN A 149 -21.17 15.09 8.74
C ASN A 149 -19.99 14.71 7.81
N LEU A 150 -18.86 14.31 8.39
CA LEU A 150 -17.67 13.96 7.62
C LEU A 150 -17.92 12.70 6.80
N LYS A 151 -17.59 12.80 5.51
CA LYS A 151 -17.62 11.67 4.57
C LYS A 151 -16.26 11.05 4.41
N ASN A 152 -15.22 11.88 4.43
CA ASN A 152 -13.86 11.45 4.13
C ASN A 152 -12.95 11.85 5.27
N ILE A 153 -12.32 10.84 5.89
CA ILE A 153 -11.42 11.02 7.01
C ILE A 153 -10.08 10.42 6.61
N THR A 154 -9.05 11.26 6.60
CA THR A 154 -7.68 10.83 6.29
C THR A 154 -6.76 11.18 7.45
N LEU A 155 -6.21 10.16 8.12
CA LEU A 155 -5.25 10.32 9.21
C LEU A 155 -3.92 9.73 8.73
N ILE A 156 -2.91 10.59 8.59
CA ILE A 156 -1.60 10.22 8.05
C ILE A 156 -0.54 10.56 9.08
N ASN A 157 0.26 9.58 9.48
CA ASN A 157 1.38 9.78 10.41
C ASN A 157 0.94 10.46 11.73
N CYS A 158 -0.21 10.06 12.25
CA CYS A 158 -0.69 10.48 13.57
C CYS A 158 -0.26 9.45 14.60
N TRP A 159 0.55 9.88 15.58
CA TRP A 159 1.18 8.98 16.55
C TRP A 159 0.21 8.50 17.63
N ASP A 160 -0.66 9.37 18.14
CA ASP A 160 -1.47 9.12 19.34
C ASP A 160 -2.83 8.47 19.06
N VAL A 161 -3.09 8.04 17.82
CA VAL A 161 -4.39 7.46 17.45
C VAL A 161 -4.44 5.98 17.82
N GLN A 162 -5.25 5.64 18.81
CA GLN A 162 -5.47 4.26 19.24
C GLN A 162 -6.73 3.64 18.61
N ALA A 163 -6.73 2.31 18.50
CA ALA A 163 -7.85 1.58 17.90
C ALA A 163 -9.14 1.67 18.72
N ASP A 164 -9.04 1.67 20.06
CA ASP A 164 -10.20 1.76 20.95
C ASP A 164 -10.89 3.12 20.83
N GLU A 165 -10.11 4.20 20.88
CA GLU A 165 -10.61 5.57 20.67
C GLU A 165 -11.24 5.74 19.30
N LEU A 166 -10.58 5.24 18.24
CA LEU A 166 -11.13 5.27 16.89
C LEU A 166 -12.45 4.49 16.80
N SER A 167 -12.56 3.34 17.47
CA SER A 167 -13.81 2.56 17.48
C SER A 167 -14.98 3.34 18.10
N THR A 168 -14.76 4.01 19.24
CA THR A 168 -15.77 4.84 19.90
C THR A 168 -16.16 6.04 19.04
N PHE A 169 -15.20 6.62 18.33
CA PHE A 169 -15.42 7.69 17.38
C PHE A 169 -16.25 7.22 16.18
N LEU A 170 -15.91 6.10 15.56
CA LEU A 170 -16.64 5.56 14.42
C LEU A 170 -18.08 5.20 14.80
N LEU A 171 -18.34 4.68 16.00
CA LEU A 171 -19.70 4.39 16.47
C LEU A 171 -20.57 5.65 16.61
N SER A 172 -19.97 6.78 16.97
CA SER A 172 -20.69 8.04 17.21
C SER A 172 -20.77 8.95 15.98
N HIS A 173 -19.72 9.01 15.17
CA HIS A 173 -19.55 9.94 14.04
C HIS A 173 -19.44 9.24 12.68
N GLY A 174 -19.29 7.91 12.63
CA GLY A 174 -18.99 7.14 11.42
C GLY A 174 -20.16 6.91 10.45
N SER A 175 -21.40 7.26 10.83
CA SER A 175 -22.59 6.91 10.03
C SER A 175 -22.61 7.46 8.58
N GLN A 176 -21.94 8.59 8.34
CA GLN A 176 -21.83 9.23 7.03
C GLN A 176 -20.48 9.00 6.34
N VAL A 177 -19.54 8.30 6.98
CA VAL A 177 -18.20 8.09 6.45
C VAL A 177 -18.26 7.14 5.26
N GLU A 178 -17.73 7.61 4.12
CA GLU A 178 -17.62 6.88 2.86
C GLU A 178 -16.17 6.45 2.59
N HIS A 179 -15.19 7.28 2.93
CA HIS A 179 -13.78 7.01 2.67
C HIS A 179 -12.95 7.19 3.94
N LEU A 180 -12.29 6.11 4.37
CA LEU A 180 -11.39 6.10 5.52
C LEU A 180 -9.98 5.73 5.05
N THR A 181 -9.04 6.67 5.22
CA THR A 181 -7.62 6.49 4.87
C THR A 181 -6.77 6.65 6.12
N LEU A 182 -6.04 5.60 6.49
CA LEU A 182 -5.27 5.55 7.74
C LEU A 182 -3.84 5.10 7.41
N HIS A 183 -2.93 6.05 7.20
CA HIS A 183 -1.58 5.75 6.74
C HIS A 183 -0.56 6.07 7.83
N HIS A 184 0.43 5.21 8.02
CA HIS A 184 1.62 5.46 8.85
C HIS A 184 1.30 5.78 10.33
N ASN A 185 0.18 5.30 10.86
CA ASN A 185 -0.24 5.56 12.25
C ASN A 185 0.33 4.48 13.18
N GLN A 186 1.39 4.80 13.92
CA GLN A 186 2.21 3.82 14.67
C GLN A 186 1.48 3.11 15.82
N SER A 187 0.52 3.78 16.45
CA SER A 187 -0.26 3.25 17.58
C SER A 187 -1.58 2.61 17.17
N LEU A 188 -1.93 2.66 15.88
CA LEU A 188 -3.23 2.21 15.39
C LEU A 188 -3.19 0.75 14.95
N SER A 189 -3.86 -0.12 15.71
CA SER A 189 -4.10 -1.53 15.34
C SER A 189 -5.41 -1.72 14.55
N LEU A 190 -5.68 -2.93 14.05
CA LEU A 190 -6.93 -3.28 13.35
C LEU A 190 -8.07 -3.69 14.29
N ALA A 191 -7.94 -3.50 15.61
CA ALA A 191 -8.97 -3.91 16.56
C ALA A 191 -10.34 -3.24 16.31
N PHE A 192 -10.36 -2.01 15.78
CA PHE A 192 -11.60 -1.28 15.47
C PHE A 192 -12.44 -1.94 14.36
N VAL A 193 -11.85 -2.80 13.53
CA VAL A 193 -12.53 -3.44 12.38
C VAL A 193 -13.71 -4.33 12.84
N LYS A 194 -13.71 -4.82 14.08
CA LYS A 194 -14.86 -5.52 14.71
C LYS A 194 -16.15 -4.71 14.70
N THR A 195 -16.02 -3.39 14.77
CA THR A 195 -17.15 -2.46 14.89
C THR A 195 -17.46 -1.77 13.56
N LEU A 196 -16.65 -1.98 12.53
CA LEU A 196 -16.69 -1.20 11.30
C LEU A 196 -18.02 -1.34 10.55
N GLY A 197 -18.56 -2.56 10.45
CA GLY A 197 -19.83 -2.82 9.78
C GLY A 197 -21.03 -2.14 10.47
N THR A 198 -21.06 -2.10 11.80
CA THR A 198 -22.12 -1.42 12.57
C THR A 198 -21.94 0.10 12.62
N ALA A 199 -20.69 0.57 12.75
CA ALA A 199 -20.34 1.97 12.88
C ALA A 199 -20.48 2.75 11.55
N CYS A 200 -20.05 2.14 10.43
CA CYS A 200 -19.90 2.81 9.14
C CYS A 200 -20.68 2.09 8.02
N PRO A 201 -22.02 2.16 8.00
CA PRO A 201 -22.84 1.44 7.01
C PRO A 201 -22.67 1.96 5.57
N ARG A 202 -22.15 3.18 5.39
CA ARG A 202 -21.94 3.84 4.08
C ARG A 202 -20.50 3.77 3.58
N LEU A 203 -19.62 3.05 4.29
CA LEU A 203 -18.21 2.96 3.93
C LEU A 203 -18.04 2.31 2.56
N LYS A 204 -17.33 3.00 1.67
CA LYS A 204 -16.98 2.55 0.32
C LYS A 204 -15.51 2.18 0.21
N SER A 205 -14.60 2.93 0.85
CA SER A 205 -13.18 2.59 0.81
C SER A 205 -12.56 2.58 2.20
N LEU A 206 -11.83 1.51 2.49
CA LEU A 206 -10.89 1.42 3.59
C LEU A 206 -9.49 1.26 3.00
N ASP A 207 -8.61 2.21 3.29
CA ASP A 207 -7.21 2.19 2.86
C ASP A 207 -6.33 2.38 4.09
N MET A 208 -5.46 1.42 4.36
CA MET A 208 -4.52 1.46 5.47
C MET A 208 -3.12 1.06 5.02
N ASP A 209 -2.12 1.85 5.42
CA ASP A 209 -0.71 1.53 5.21
C ASP A 209 0.02 1.56 6.55
N PHE A 210 0.66 0.44 6.89
CA PHE A 210 1.38 0.22 8.14
C PHE A 210 2.91 0.34 7.96
N LYS A 211 3.39 0.95 6.86
CA LYS A 211 4.79 1.40 6.81
C LYS A 211 4.97 2.52 7.84
N TYR A 212 5.99 2.45 8.68
CA TYR A 212 6.31 3.54 9.61
C TYR A 212 7.59 4.24 9.16
N TYR A 213 7.76 5.48 9.63
CA TYR A 213 8.94 6.30 9.37
C TYR A 213 9.84 6.31 10.60
N ASN A 214 11.14 6.26 10.36
CA ASN A 214 12.17 6.39 11.35
C ASN A 214 12.33 7.89 11.59
N HIS A 215 12.06 8.35 12.80
CA HIS A 215 12.19 9.76 13.13
C HIS A 215 13.67 10.11 13.36
N HIS A 216 14.48 9.11 13.70
CA HIS A 216 15.92 9.26 13.91
C HIS A 216 16.72 8.31 13.02
N GLU A 217 17.81 8.80 12.45
CA GLU A 217 18.72 7.97 11.64
C GLU A 217 19.41 6.87 12.47
N PHE A 218 19.55 7.09 13.77
CA PHE A 218 20.30 6.22 14.69
C PHE A 218 19.43 5.31 15.57
N TYR A 219 18.12 5.57 15.65
CA TYR A 219 17.20 4.76 16.45
C TYR A 219 16.16 4.10 15.54
N HIS A 220 15.90 2.82 15.72
CA HIS A 220 14.82 2.13 15.01
C HIS A 220 13.47 2.38 15.70
N ASP A 221 12.97 3.62 15.62
CA ASP A 221 11.68 4.04 16.16
C ASP A 221 10.51 3.76 15.21
N GLY A 222 10.76 3.28 13.98
CA GLY A 222 9.74 2.79 13.03
C GLY A 222 9.06 1.46 13.40
N ARG A 223 8.99 1.07 14.69
CA ARG A 223 8.30 -0.14 15.15
C ARG A 223 6.87 0.18 15.60
N PRO A 224 5.86 -0.65 15.29
CA PRO A 224 4.50 -0.42 15.79
C PRO A 224 4.47 -0.43 17.33
N ALA A 225 3.69 0.50 17.89
CA ALA A 225 3.53 0.66 19.34
C ALA A 225 2.50 -0.30 19.96
N TYR A 226 1.95 -1.22 19.16
CA TYR A 226 1.04 -2.29 19.60
C TYR A 226 1.71 -3.66 19.51
N ASP A 227 1.26 -4.62 20.32
CA ASP A 227 1.81 -5.99 20.33
C ASP A 227 1.23 -6.89 19.23
N HIS A 228 -0.05 -6.75 18.94
CA HIS A 228 -0.74 -7.50 17.91
C HIS A 228 -1.62 -6.57 17.07
N VAL A 229 -1.59 -6.73 15.74
CA VAL A 229 -2.48 -5.96 14.84
C VAL A 229 -3.94 -6.30 15.11
N LEU A 230 -4.20 -7.58 15.36
CA LEU A 230 -5.50 -8.15 15.60
C LEU A 230 -5.33 -9.31 16.57
N GLN A 231 -6.17 -9.41 17.60
CA GLN A 231 -6.08 -10.49 18.59
C GLN A 231 -6.77 -11.77 18.10
N GLU A 232 -6.38 -12.90 18.68
CA GLU A 232 -6.99 -14.21 18.40
C GLU A 232 -8.41 -14.25 18.97
N GLY A 233 -9.42 -14.26 18.09
CA GLY A 233 -10.85 -14.22 18.45
C GLY A 233 -11.57 -12.97 17.95
N ASP A 234 -10.81 -11.97 17.51
CA ASP A 234 -11.34 -10.75 16.93
C ASP A 234 -11.89 -11.04 15.54
N THR A 235 -13.21 -11.06 15.42
CA THR A 235 -13.87 -11.27 14.12
C THR A 235 -14.18 -9.91 13.48
N PRO A 236 -13.58 -9.59 12.32
CA PRO A 236 -13.89 -8.38 11.56
C PRO A 236 -15.36 -8.34 11.13
N ASP A 237 -16.04 -7.20 11.31
CA ASP A 237 -17.37 -6.97 10.73
C ASP A 237 -17.27 -5.97 9.59
N TRP A 238 -17.66 -6.40 8.39
CA TRP A 238 -17.50 -5.61 7.18
C TRP A 238 -18.83 -5.01 6.71
N PRO A 239 -18.86 -3.73 6.30
CA PRO A 239 -20.04 -3.11 5.73
C PRO A 239 -20.33 -3.67 4.31
N SER A 240 -21.61 -3.82 3.96
CA SER A 240 -22.03 -4.39 2.67
C SER A 240 -21.78 -3.48 1.46
N GLY A 241 -21.67 -2.17 1.70
CA GLY A 241 -21.47 -1.14 0.69
C GLY A 241 -20.03 -0.95 0.23
N ILE A 242 -19.08 -1.71 0.79
CA ILE A 242 -17.65 -1.51 0.54
C ILE A 242 -17.27 -1.85 -0.91
N GLU A 243 -16.47 -0.97 -1.51
CA GLU A 243 -16.02 -1.00 -2.89
C GLU A 243 -14.51 -1.31 -2.97
N SER A 244 -13.74 -0.82 -2.00
CA SER A 244 -12.29 -1.00 -1.94
C SER A 244 -11.83 -1.33 -0.53
N ILE A 245 -11.06 -2.40 -0.38
CA ILE A 245 -10.33 -2.76 0.84
C ILE A 245 -8.86 -2.86 0.49
N GLU A 246 -8.06 -2.01 1.11
CA GLU A 246 -6.62 -1.98 0.93
C GLU A 246 -5.92 -1.97 2.28
N LEU A 247 -5.18 -3.05 2.58
CA LEU A 247 -4.38 -3.18 3.79
C LEU A 247 -2.94 -3.48 3.39
N ARG A 248 -2.04 -2.51 3.60
CA ARG A 248 -0.64 -2.61 3.17
C ARG A 248 0.28 -2.74 4.36
N ASN A 249 1.20 -3.70 4.28
CA ASN A 249 2.38 -3.79 5.16
C ASN A 249 2.09 -4.03 6.65
N ALA A 250 0.94 -4.60 6.99
CA ALA A 250 0.60 -4.88 8.39
C ALA A 250 1.57 -5.93 8.98
N ARG A 251 2.23 -5.62 10.10
CA ARG A 251 3.23 -6.46 10.82
C ARG A 251 2.73 -6.88 12.19
N LYS A 252 3.33 -7.88 12.84
CA LYS A 252 2.89 -8.43 14.15
C LYS A 252 1.52 -9.11 14.07
N TRP A 253 1.39 -9.99 13.08
CA TRP A 253 0.23 -10.87 12.92
C TRP A 253 0.44 -12.18 13.66
N ALA A 254 -0.56 -12.59 14.44
CA ALA A 254 -0.72 -14.00 14.80
C ALA A 254 -1.23 -14.78 13.58
N PRO A 255 -0.75 -16.02 13.32
CA PRO A 255 -1.21 -16.86 12.22
C PRO A 255 -2.73 -17.03 12.21
N GLU A 256 -3.29 -17.29 13.38
CA GLU A 256 -4.70 -17.56 13.62
C GLU A 256 -5.53 -16.30 13.34
N ALA A 257 -5.07 -15.14 13.79
CA ALA A 257 -5.73 -13.86 13.53
C ALA A 257 -5.72 -13.50 12.03
N ALA A 258 -4.63 -13.78 11.31
CA ALA A 258 -4.57 -13.57 9.86
C ALA A 258 -5.52 -14.52 9.11
N GLU A 259 -5.57 -15.79 9.48
CA GLU A 259 -6.55 -16.73 8.91
C GLU A 259 -7.99 -16.29 9.21
N MET A 260 -8.27 -15.77 10.41
CA MET A 260 -9.59 -15.25 10.78
C MET A 260 -9.99 -14.04 9.93
N LEU A 261 -9.06 -13.11 9.66
CA LEU A 261 -9.30 -12.01 8.72
C LEU A 261 -9.67 -12.55 7.34
N PHE A 262 -8.88 -13.48 6.79
CA PHE A 262 -9.13 -14.03 5.46
C PHE A 262 -10.44 -14.82 5.37
N ARG A 263 -10.77 -15.61 6.40
CA ARG A 263 -12.06 -16.30 6.53
C ARG A 263 -13.21 -15.29 6.54
N SER A 264 -13.10 -14.24 7.36
CA SER A 264 -14.14 -13.21 7.46
C SER A 264 -14.43 -12.55 6.11
N LEU A 265 -13.42 -12.32 5.28
CA LEU A 265 -13.61 -11.76 3.94
C LEU A 265 -14.37 -12.74 3.04
N VAL A 266 -13.93 -14.00 2.98
CA VAL A 266 -14.57 -15.04 2.16
C VAL A 266 -16.02 -15.30 2.61
N ASP A 267 -16.28 -15.36 3.92
CA ASP A 267 -17.62 -15.61 4.46
C ASP A 267 -18.57 -14.43 4.15
N ASN A 268 -18.05 -13.20 4.14
CA ASN A 268 -18.80 -12.00 3.75
C ASN A 268 -18.89 -11.76 2.23
N ALA A 269 -18.39 -12.68 1.39
CA ALA A 269 -18.43 -12.54 -0.08
C ALA A 269 -19.86 -12.33 -0.63
N THR A 270 -20.87 -12.89 0.02
CA THR A 270 -22.29 -12.69 -0.31
C THR A 270 -22.78 -11.26 -0.05
N ARG A 271 -22.26 -10.59 0.98
CA ARG A 271 -22.65 -9.23 1.39
C ARG A 271 -21.95 -8.17 0.55
N PHE A 272 -20.76 -8.48 0.03
CA PHE A 272 -20.01 -7.62 -0.87
C PHE A 272 -20.67 -7.56 -2.25
N THR A 273 -21.65 -6.68 -2.43
CA THR A 273 -22.29 -6.51 -3.75
C THR A 273 -21.50 -5.55 -4.65
N LYS A 274 -20.69 -4.67 -4.05
CA LYS A 274 -20.00 -3.59 -4.74
C LYS A 274 -18.48 -3.65 -4.68
N LEU A 275 -17.89 -4.65 -4.02
CA LEU A 275 -16.44 -4.78 -3.95
C LEU A 275 -15.86 -4.91 -5.37
N ARG A 276 -14.89 -4.03 -5.66
CA ARG A 276 -14.16 -3.94 -6.94
C ARG A 276 -12.66 -4.12 -6.75
N HIS A 277 -12.13 -3.69 -5.61
CA HIS A 277 -10.71 -3.70 -5.32
C HIS A 277 -10.42 -4.35 -3.97
N LEU A 278 -9.60 -5.39 -3.98
CA LEU A 278 -9.13 -6.07 -2.78
C LEU A 278 -7.60 -6.20 -2.86
N ALA A 279 -6.89 -5.47 -2.00
CA ALA A 279 -5.43 -5.51 -1.91
C ALA A 279 -5.02 -5.79 -0.45
N LEU A 280 -4.38 -6.92 -0.22
CA LEU A 280 -3.93 -7.36 1.11
C LEU A 280 -2.45 -7.69 1.05
N LYS A 281 -1.63 -6.88 1.71
CA LYS A 281 -0.20 -7.14 1.90
C LYS A 281 0.07 -7.33 3.39
N VAL A 282 0.19 -8.59 3.78
CA VAL A 282 0.29 -9.05 5.17
C VAL A 282 1.69 -9.59 5.44
N MET A 283 2.30 -9.14 6.54
CA MET A 283 3.62 -9.60 6.99
C MET A 283 3.49 -10.53 8.19
N LEU A 284 3.58 -11.84 7.91
CA LEU A 284 3.52 -12.91 8.91
C LEU A 284 4.94 -13.36 9.29
N ASP A 285 5.22 -13.33 10.58
CA ASP A 285 6.49 -13.80 11.13
C ASP A 285 6.41 -15.29 11.46
N ILE A 286 6.42 -16.10 10.39
CA ILE A 286 6.24 -17.55 10.42
C ILE A 286 7.29 -18.19 9.48
N PRO A 287 7.78 -19.41 9.74
CA PRO A 287 8.67 -20.13 8.82
C PRO A 287 8.18 -20.15 7.37
N PHE A 288 9.12 -20.05 6.43
CA PHE A 288 8.80 -19.85 5.01
C PHE A 288 7.86 -20.91 4.42
N ARG A 289 7.94 -22.17 4.87
CA ARG A 289 7.10 -23.27 4.39
C ARG A 289 5.63 -23.05 4.72
N GLN A 290 5.33 -22.82 6.00
CA GLN A 290 3.98 -22.53 6.47
C GLN A 290 3.44 -21.26 5.82
N ARG A 291 4.28 -20.23 5.65
CA ARG A 291 3.90 -19.00 4.93
C ARG A 291 3.52 -19.29 3.49
N SER A 292 4.29 -20.11 2.77
CA SER A 292 4.00 -20.53 1.40
C SER A 292 2.67 -21.28 1.31
N GLU A 293 2.39 -22.18 2.25
CA GLU A 293 1.14 -22.94 2.29
C GLU A 293 -0.07 -22.02 2.55
N ILE A 294 0.02 -21.10 3.50
CA ILE A 294 -1.02 -20.10 3.79
C ILE A 294 -1.25 -19.22 2.56
N ARG A 295 -0.18 -18.75 1.92
CA ARG A 295 -0.25 -17.94 0.69
C ARG A 295 -0.97 -18.66 -0.43
N GLU A 296 -0.52 -19.87 -0.79
CA GLU A 296 -1.11 -20.62 -1.90
C GLU A 296 -2.59 -20.93 -1.66
N LYS A 297 -2.93 -21.32 -0.42
CA LYS A 297 -4.31 -21.60 0.03
C LYS A 297 -5.20 -20.37 -0.09
N TRP A 298 -4.79 -19.23 0.47
CA TRP A 298 -5.64 -18.04 0.55
C TRP A 298 -5.63 -17.21 -0.72
N GLU A 299 -4.50 -17.08 -1.40
CA GLU A 299 -4.41 -16.38 -2.68
C GLU A 299 -5.30 -17.07 -3.74
N SER A 300 -5.24 -18.40 -3.83
CA SER A 300 -6.08 -19.16 -4.75
C SER A 300 -7.56 -19.03 -4.42
N LYS A 301 -7.92 -19.14 -3.13
CA LYS A 301 -9.32 -19.00 -2.67
C LYS A 301 -9.87 -17.60 -2.92
N MET A 302 -9.13 -16.55 -2.59
CA MET A 302 -9.58 -15.17 -2.80
C MET A 302 -9.72 -14.85 -4.28
N LYS A 303 -8.77 -15.27 -5.13
CA LYS A 303 -8.90 -15.13 -6.58
C LYS A 303 -10.12 -15.89 -7.11
N GLN A 304 -10.38 -17.09 -6.60
CA GLN A 304 -11.56 -17.86 -7.01
C GLN A 304 -12.89 -17.19 -6.61
N VAL A 305 -12.96 -16.60 -5.41
CA VAL A 305 -14.17 -15.99 -4.85
C VAL A 305 -14.42 -14.59 -5.42
N PHE A 306 -13.40 -13.76 -5.50
CA PHE A 306 -13.53 -12.32 -5.71
C PHE A 306 -13.21 -11.89 -7.15
N LEU A 307 -12.21 -12.49 -7.79
CA LEU A 307 -11.69 -12.01 -9.07
C LEU A 307 -12.73 -12.18 -10.17
N ARG A 308 -13.00 -11.09 -10.88
CA ARG A 308 -13.87 -11.11 -12.05
C ARG A 308 -13.20 -11.89 -13.17
N ARG A 309 -13.90 -12.90 -13.68
CA ARG A 309 -13.53 -13.58 -14.91
C ARG A 309 -13.99 -12.75 -16.10
N SER A 310 -13.25 -11.67 -16.43
CA SER A 310 -13.46 -10.94 -17.67
C SER A 310 -12.77 -11.67 -18.83
N ALA A 311 -13.52 -12.03 -19.87
CA ALA A 311 -12.89 -12.37 -21.15
C ALA A 311 -12.32 -11.09 -21.77
N ASP A 312 -11.11 -11.17 -22.32
CA ASP A 312 -10.51 -10.05 -23.04
C ASP A 312 -11.47 -9.55 -24.12
N PRO A 313 -11.60 -8.22 -24.31
CA PRO A 313 -12.41 -7.69 -25.39
C PRO A 313 -11.89 -8.28 -26.71
N MET A 314 -12.82 -8.81 -27.51
CA MET A 314 -12.50 -9.30 -28.83
C MET A 314 -11.65 -8.25 -29.56
N PRO A 315 -10.51 -8.63 -30.17
CA PRO A 315 -9.65 -7.67 -30.84
C PRO A 315 -10.46 -6.87 -31.86
N PHE A 316 -10.17 -5.56 -31.97
CA PHE A 316 -10.87 -4.53 -32.77
C PHE A 316 -11.05 -4.87 -34.27
N HIS A 317 -10.61 -6.05 -34.72
CA HIS A 317 -10.54 -6.46 -36.12
C HIS A 317 -11.63 -7.49 -36.48
N SER A 318 -12.52 -7.81 -35.55
CA SER A 318 -13.67 -8.68 -35.82
C SER A 318 -14.96 -7.87 -36.06
N LEU A 319 -14.91 -6.98 -37.06
CA LEU A 319 -16.11 -6.75 -37.86
C LEU A 319 -16.50 -8.13 -38.41
N ARG A 320 -17.74 -8.56 -38.14
CA ARG A 320 -18.28 -9.86 -38.56
C ARG A 320 -17.83 -10.19 -39.99
N PRO A 321 -17.29 -11.39 -40.28
CA PRO A 321 -17.39 -11.89 -41.64
C PRO A 321 -18.88 -11.87 -41.96
N SER A 322 -19.25 -11.16 -43.03
CA SER A 322 -20.60 -11.18 -43.59
C SER A 322 -21.12 -12.61 -43.51
N GLY A 323 -22.28 -12.79 -42.86
CA GLY A 323 -22.89 -14.11 -42.72
C GLY A 323 -23.08 -14.73 -44.09
N GLU A 324 -22.26 -15.71 -44.45
CA GLU A 324 -22.64 -16.69 -45.42
C GLU A 324 -23.67 -17.61 -44.75
N ALA A 325 -24.88 -17.45 -45.26
CA ALA A 325 -26.06 -18.21 -44.90
C ALA A 325 -25.76 -19.71 -44.83
N SER A 326 -26.38 -20.33 -43.83
CA SER A 326 -26.56 -21.77 -43.67
C SER A 326 -26.62 -22.55 -44.99
N ALA A 327 -25.54 -23.26 -45.32
CA ALA A 327 -25.60 -24.36 -46.28
C ALA A 327 -25.96 -25.66 -45.53
N PRO A 328 -26.96 -26.43 -46.00
CA PRO A 328 -27.51 -27.57 -45.27
C PRO A 328 -26.55 -28.76 -45.28
N LYS A 329 -26.56 -29.50 -44.17
CA LYS A 329 -25.78 -30.74 -43.96
C LYS A 329 -26.11 -31.77 -45.04
N CYS A 330 -25.10 -32.26 -45.76
CA CYS A 330 -25.19 -33.53 -46.48
C CYS A 330 -24.15 -34.52 -45.94
N ARG A 331 -24.66 -35.55 -45.25
CA ARG A 331 -23.92 -36.66 -44.66
C ARG A 331 -23.35 -37.56 -45.77
N SER A 332 -22.04 -37.65 -45.92
CA SER A 332 -21.42 -38.70 -46.74
C SER A 332 -21.16 -39.96 -45.91
N LYS A 333 -22.03 -40.96 -46.05
CA LYS A 333 -21.74 -42.35 -45.64
C LYS A 333 -20.81 -43.01 -46.67
N LYS A 334 -19.84 -43.78 -46.15
CA LYS A 334 -18.96 -44.71 -46.88
C LYS A 334 -19.72 -45.55 -47.92
N ARG A 335 -19.08 -45.82 -49.09
CA ARG A 335 -19.09 -47.16 -49.73
C ARG A 335 -17.99 -47.34 -50.78
N LYS A 336 -17.47 -48.57 -50.81
CA LYS A 336 -16.37 -49.16 -51.61
C LYS A 336 -16.77 -49.51 -53.05
N SER A 337 -15.79 -49.47 -53.96
CA SER A 337 -15.60 -50.29 -55.19
C SER A 337 -14.23 -49.87 -55.78
N ARG A 338 -13.13 -50.63 -55.96
CA ARG A 338 -12.81 -51.82 -56.81
C ARG A 338 -13.38 -51.67 -58.23
N ASP A 339 -12.65 -51.71 -59.35
CA ASP A 339 -11.46 -52.47 -59.74
C ASP A 339 -10.74 -51.87 -61.00
N PHE A 340 -9.45 -52.19 -61.18
CA PHE A 340 -8.68 -52.53 -62.42
C PHE A 340 -8.70 -51.57 -63.66
N SER A 341 -7.67 -51.37 -64.49
CA SER A 341 -6.36 -52.01 -64.76
C SER A 341 -5.50 -51.14 -65.71
N VAL A 342 -4.17 -51.29 -65.55
CA VAL A 342 -2.93 -50.88 -66.30
C VAL A 342 -2.89 -51.45 -67.76
N PRO A 343 -1.94 -51.20 -68.72
CA PRO A 343 -0.58 -50.54 -68.72
C PRO A 343 -0.23 -49.58 -69.89
N GLY A 344 0.93 -48.91 -69.81
CA GLY A 344 1.62 -48.37 -71.01
C GLY A 344 2.91 -47.55 -70.77
N GLN A 345 4.02 -48.26 -70.56
CA GLN A 345 5.43 -47.97 -70.93
C GLN A 345 6.15 -46.61 -70.71
N GLU A 346 7.18 -46.69 -69.86
CA GLU A 346 8.58 -46.22 -69.94
C GLU A 346 9.05 -45.22 -71.02
N THR A 347 9.83 -44.21 -70.61
CA THR A 347 11.12 -43.77 -71.20
C THR A 347 11.69 -42.61 -70.36
N ARG A 348 12.78 -42.80 -69.59
CA ARG A 348 14.20 -42.61 -69.96
C ARG A 348 14.59 -41.17 -70.40
N ARG A 349 15.53 -40.61 -69.62
CA ARG A 349 16.64 -39.68 -69.97
C ARG A 349 16.57 -38.22 -69.47
N SER A 350 17.43 -37.93 -68.49
CA SER A 350 18.24 -36.72 -68.31
C SER A 350 19.17 -36.48 -69.55
N PRO A 351 19.86 -35.32 -69.77
CA PRO A 351 20.85 -34.65 -68.90
C PRO A 351 20.76 -33.08 -68.89
N ARG A 352 21.21 -32.33 -67.88
CA ARG A 352 22.57 -31.87 -67.44
C ARG A 352 23.11 -30.59 -68.15
N PHE A 353 23.81 -29.77 -67.34
CA PHE A 353 24.72 -28.61 -67.58
C PHE A 353 24.11 -27.23 -67.26
N LYS A 354 24.72 -26.30 -66.49
CA LYS A 354 26.01 -26.10 -65.76
C LYS A 354 25.74 -25.05 -64.66
N ASP A 355 26.17 -25.19 -63.40
CA ASP A 355 27.50 -24.96 -62.76
C ASP A 355 27.94 -23.50 -62.56
N MET A 356 28.03 -23.10 -61.27
CA MET A 356 29.14 -22.45 -60.52
C MET A 356 28.54 -21.59 -59.39
N ASP A 357 28.62 -22.03 -58.13
CA ASP A 357 29.74 -21.87 -57.18
C ASP A 357 29.90 -20.40 -56.75
N ASN A 358 29.95 -20.05 -55.46
CA ASN A 358 30.81 -20.63 -54.44
C ASN A 358 30.39 -20.20 -53.02
N ALA A 359 30.59 -21.15 -52.09
CA ALA A 359 30.91 -21.10 -50.66
C ALA A 359 30.49 -19.90 -49.79
N GLY A 360 30.00 -20.08 -48.56
CA GLY A 360 30.21 -21.17 -47.58
C GLY A 360 30.25 -20.48 -46.19
N LEU A 361 29.95 -21.05 -45.04
CA LEU A 361 29.69 -22.39 -44.49
C LEU A 361 28.78 -22.11 -43.26
N ALA A 362 27.64 -22.77 -43.03
CA ALA A 362 27.47 -24.16 -42.59
C ALA A 362 28.20 -24.40 -41.24
N SER A 363 27.52 -24.58 -40.11
CA SER A 363 26.93 -25.85 -39.64
C SER A 363 27.25 -25.97 -38.13
N ARG A 364 26.56 -26.69 -37.24
CA ARG A 364 25.95 -28.01 -37.39
C ARG A 364 25.19 -28.36 -36.11
N ALA A 365 23.98 -28.87 -36.26
CA ALA A 365 23.40 -29.82 -35.34
C ALA A 365 24.00 -31.21 -35.62
N SER A 366 24.12 -32.06 -34.59
CA SER A 366 24.11 -33.50 -34.80
C SER A 366 23.58 -34.27 -33.59
N SER A 367 22.75 -35.23 -33.95
CA SER A 367 21.92 -36.16 -33.21
C SER A 367 22.66 -37.34 -32.55
N CYS A 368 22.04 -37.88 -31.48
CA CYS A 368 21.93 -39.28 -31.02
C CYS A 368 23.11 -40.28 -31.18
N GLY A 369 23.47 -40.93 -30.07
CA GLY A 369 24.26 -42.17 -30.06
C GLY A 369 24.46 -42.81 -28.68
N ARG A 370 23.74 -43.91 -28.44
CA ARG A 370 23.84 -44.99 -27.42
C ARG A 370 25.00 -44.99 -26.40
N GLY A 371 24.62 -45.01 -25.12
CA GLY A 371 24.86 -46.07 -24.12
C GLY A 371 26.29 -46.55 -23.79
N ARG A 372 26.70 -46.34 -22.54
CA ARG A 372 27.43 -47.32 -21.70
C ARG A 372 27.29 -46.97 -20.22
N ARG A 373 26.81 -47.93 -19.43
CA ARG A 373 26.90 -47.93 -17.96
C ARG A 373 28.38 -48.03 -17.58
N LEU A 374 28.81 -47.31 -16.54
CA LEU A 374 29.56 -47.83 -15.39
C LEU A 374 30.05 -46.68 -14.48
N SER A 375 30.02 -47.00 -13.19
CA SER A 375 30.74 -46.39 -12.07
C SER A 375 30.16 -45.14 -11.39
N ALA A 376 29.69 -45.42 -10.18
CA ALA A 376 29.51 -44.50 -9.08
C ALA A 376 30.71 -43.56 -8.87
N ARG A 377 30.41 -42.29 -8.61
CA ARG A 377 31.12 -41.45 -7.65
C ARG A 377 30.27 -40.22 -7.31
N SER A 378 29.98 -40.13 -6.02
CA SER A 378 29.57 -38.98 -5.20
C SER A 378 29.44 -37.63 -5.93
N ARG A 379 28.22 -37.06 -5.93
CA ARG A 379 28.02 -35.61 -6.06
C ARG A 379 27.86 -35.05 -4.64
N PRO A 380 28.65 -34.05 -4.20
CA PRO A 380 28.39 -33.38 -2.95
C PRO A 380 27.13 -32.53 -3.11
N SER A 381 26.10 -32.79 -2.30
CA SER A 381 25.00 -31.86 -2.10
C SER A 381 25.52 -30.72 -1.24
N TYR A 382 25.57 -29.53 -1.83
CA TYR A 382 25.75 -28.28 -1.09
C TYR A 382 24.57 -28.16 -0.10
N VAL A 383 24.88 -28.27 1.19
CA VAL A 383 23.98 -27.89 2.27
C VAL A 383 24.36 -26.45 2.60
N GLU A 384 23.44 -25.53 2.38
CA GLU A 384 23.61 -24.14 2.80
C GLU A 384 23.68 -24.11 4.34
N PRO A 385 24.70 -23.46 4.93
CA PRO A 385 24.76 -23.29 6.37
C PRO A 385 23.66 -22.33 6.81
N GLU A 386 22.76 -22.79 7.67
CA GLU A 386 21.83 -21.95 8.41
C GLU A 386 22.64 -20.91 9.19
N THR A 387 22.56 -19.66 8.75
CA THR A 387 23.19 -18.49 9.38
C THR A 387 22.07 -17.55 9.75
N ASP A 388 21.49 -17.76 10.94
CA ASP A 388 20.80 -16.72 11.72
C ASP A 388 20.67 -17.21 13.17
N ASP A 389 21.83 -17.34 13.84
CA ASP A 389 21.92 -17.41 15.30
C ASP A 389 22.77 -16.20 15.72
N ASP A 390 22.14 -15.03 15.84
CA ASP A 390 22.65 -13.96 16.70
C ASP A 390 21.82 -13.96 17.98
N THR A 391 22.48 -14.47 19.01
CA THR A 391 22.07 -14.58 20.41
C THR A 391 21.89 -13.22 21.08
N ASP A 392 20.73 -13.01 21.69
CA ASP A 392 20.60 -12.16 22.89
C ASP A 392 20.56 -13.07 24.12
N MET A 393 21.66 -13.07 24.89
CA MET A 393 21.76 -13.71 26.20
C MET A 393 20.93 -12.95 27.24
N GLU A 394 19.96 -13.61 27.88
CA GLU A 394 19.61 -13.33 29.28
C GLU A 394 19.34 -14.65 30.04
N ASP A 395 20.08 -14.82 31.14
CA ASP A 395 20.09 -15.96 32.06
C ASP A 395 18.76 -16.19 32.79
N ALA A 396 18.30 -17.46 32.86
CA ALA A 396 17.67 -18.04 34.06
C ALA A 396 17.45 -19.58 33.96
N ALA A 397 18.37 -20.31 34.60
CA ALA A 397 18.21 -21.54 35.41
C ALA A 397 17.19 -22.66 35.03
N ASP A 398 17.78 -23.78 34.59
CA ASP A 398 17.59 -25.19 35.02
C ASP A 398 16.21 -25.74 35.46
N ALA A 399 15.72 -26.78 34.75
CA ALA A 399 15.54 -28.12 35.32
C ALA A 399 15.19 -29.20 34.26
N ASP A 400 15.94 -30.31 34.37
CA ASP A 400 15.96 -31.58 33.64
C ASP A 400 14.61 -32.35 33.51
N SER A 401 14.36 -32.94 32.33
CA SER A 401 13.93 -34.35 32.26
C SER A 401 14.05 -34.93 30.83
N SER A 402 15.02 -35.84 30.70
CA SER A 402 15.19 -36.79 29.60
C SER A 402 13.96 -37.67 29.30
N ARG A 403 13.65 -37.93 28.01
CA ARG A 403 13.03 -39.19 27.54
C ARG A 403 13.19 -39.44 26.04
N GLN A 404 13.39 -40.72 25.74
CA GLN A 404 13.90 -41.31 24.51
C GLN A 404 12.90 -41.39 23.34
N SER A 405 13.51 -41.59 22.18
CA SER A 405 13.02 -41.93 20.85
C SER A 405 11.85 -42.91 20.72
N SER A 406 11.01 -42.72 19.69
CA SER A 406 10.78 -43.77 18.69
C SER A 406 10.02 -43.26 17.46
N VAL A 407 10.52 -43.74 16.33
CA VAL A 407 10.02 -43.58 14.97
C VAL A 407 8.63 -44.19 14.78
N SER A 408 7.74 -43.50 14.05
CA SER A 408 6.70 -44.19 13.27
C SER A 408 6.28 -43.35 12.06
N ALA A 409 6.47 -43.94 10.89
CA ALA A 409 6.00 -43.46 9.61
C ALA A 409 4.47 -43.53 9.58
N GLY A 410 3.81 -42.36 9.61
CA GLY A 410 2.37 -42.20 9.46
C GLY A 410 2.04 -41.64 8.08
N ALA A 411 1.35 -42.45 7.29
CA ALA A 411 0.90 -42.14 5.95
C ALA A 411 0.13 -40.80 5.88
N ALA A 412 0.41 -40.03 4.83
CA ALA A 412 -0.30 -38.83 4.44
C ALA A 412 -1.79 -39.13 4.17
N ALA A 413 -2.60 -38.97 5.21
CA ALA A 413 -4.05 -38.85 5.07
C ALA A 413 -4.34 -37.46 4.50
N ARG A 414 -4.65 -37.41 3.20
CA ARG A 414 -5.28 -36.25 2.56
C ARG A 414 -6.60 -35.98 3.27
N SER A 415 -6.63 -35.00 4.17
CA SER A 415 -7.87 -34.46 4.70
C SER A 415 -8.59 -33.75 3.55
N SER A 416 -9.49 -34.50 2.93
CA SER A 416 -10.46 -33.98 1.98
C SER A 416 -11.49 -33.23 2.81
N ASN A 417 -11.17 -32.00 3.21
CA ASN A 417 -12.10 -31.19 3.98
C ASN A 417 -13.12 -30.58 3.00
N ASP A 418 -14.21 -31.35 2.90
CA ASP A 418 -15.61 -30.93 2.89
C ASP A 418 -16.07 -29.86 1.89
N GLY A 419 -17.09 -30.25 1.12
CA GLY A 419 -17.72 -29.47 0.06
C GLY A 419 -18.59 -28.34 0.59
N GLN A 420 -17.98 -27.32 1.20
CA GLN A 420 -18.62 -26.02 1.26
C GLN A 420 -18.65 -25.44 -0.15
N GLU A 421 -19.85 -25.31 -0.71
CA GLU A 421 -20.08 -24.54 -1.93
C GLU A 421 -19.54 -23.12 -1.70
N VAL A 422 -18.35 -22.87 -2.22
CA VAL A 422 -17.69 -21.57 -2.11
C VAL A 422 -18.55 -20.57 -2.87
N VAL A 423 -19.20 -19.65 -2.16
CA VAL A 423 -20.02 -18.63 -2.79
C VAL A 423 -19.11 -17.69 -3.57
N ILE A 424 -19.29 -17.65 -4.89
CA ILE A 424 -18.47 -16.83 -5.78
C ILE A 424 -19.15 -15.47 -5.95
N GLN A 425 -18.46 -14.41 -5.56
CA GLN A 425 -18.87 -13.04 -5.87
C GLN A 425 -18.46 -12.68 -7.31
N GLY A 426 -17.20 -12.90 -7.67
CA GLY A 426 -16.67 -12.76 -9.03
C GLY A 426 -16.76 -11.35 -9.63
N LEU A 427 -16.70 -10.31 -8.79
CA LEU A 427 -16.99 -8.92 -9.18
C LEU A 427 -15.80 -7.96 -9.06
N CYS A 428 -14.69 -8.39 -8.43
CA CYS A 428 -13.50 -7.56 -8.24
C CYS A 428 -12.65 -7.50 -9.50
N ASP A 429 -12.24 -6.29 -9.88
CA ASP A 429 -11.34 -6.07 -11.00
C ASP A 429 -9.88 -6.37 -10.61
N VAL A 430 -9.52 -6.11 -9.35
CA VAL A 430 -8.18 -6.39 -8.80
C VAL A 430 -8.31 -7.17 -7.50
N VAL A 431 -7.59 -8.29 -7.43
CA VAL A 431 -7.42 -9.10 -6.21
C VAL A 431 -5.93 -9.38 -6.05
N GLU A 432 -5.28 -8.64 -5.16
CA GLU A 432 -3.85 -8.73 -4.88
C GLU A 432 -3.65 -9.19 -3.44
N VAL A 433 -3.04 -10.37 -3.27
CA VAL A 433 -2.80 -10.96 -1.95
C VAL A 433 -1.31 -11.28 -1.86
N HIS A 434 -0.61 -10.56 -1.01
CA HIS A 434 0.80 -10.73 -0.72
C HIS A 434 0.98 -11.12 0.73
N ILE A 435 1.46 -12.33 0.96
CA ILE A 435 1.85 -12.81 2.29
C ILE A 435 3.36 -13.03 2.25
N ASP A 436 4.11 -12.11 2.82
CA ASP A 436 5.58 -12.15 2.81
C ASP A 436 6.18 -11.47 4.05
N ASN A 437 7.37 -11.88 4.48
CA ASN A 437 8.11 -11.28 5.60
C ASN A 437 9.24 -10.37 5.11
N GLN A 438 9.01 -9.63 4.03
CA GLN A 438 9.98 -8.65 3.57
C GLN A 438 10.17 -7.57 4.63
N LYS A 439 11.40 -7.45 5.15
CA LYS A 439 11.82 -6.31 5.97
C LYS A 439 11.60 -5.05 5.15
N GLN A 440 10.65 -4.20 5.57
CA GLN A 440 10.48 -2.92 4.90
C GLN A 440 11.59 -2.01 5.39
N THR A 441 12.50 -1.67 4.50
CA THR A 441 13.36 -0.52 4.68
C THR A 441 12.62 0.72 4.18
N GLU A 442 12.82 1.85 4.86
CA GLU A 442 12.24 3.12 4.42
C GLU A 442 12.79 3.55 3.08
N THR A 443 14.09 3.41 2.95
CA THR A 443 14.90 3.53 1.73
C THR A 443 15.02 2.17 1.06
N VAL A 444 14.56 2.09 -0.19
CA VAL A 444 14.89 0.98 -1.09
C VAL A 444 16.08 1.45 -1.90
N TRP A 445 17.28 0.95 -1.58
CA TRP A 445 18.46 1.28 -2.36
C TRP A 445 18.41 0.57 -3.72
N ALA A 446 18.58 1.34 -4.79
CA ALA A 446 18.74 0.81 -6.13
C ALA A 446 20.23 0.60 -6.43
N MET A 447 20.56 -0.21 -7.45
CA MET A 447 21.95 -0.35 -7.91
C MET A 447 22.60 1.00 -8.27
N SER A 448 21.81 2.01 -8.64
CA SER A 448 22.27 3.38 -8.91
C SER A 448 22.77 4.12 -7.67
N ASP A 449 22.32 3.73 -6.48
CA ASP A 449 22.72 4.39 -5.21
C ASP A 449 24.06 3.85 -4.68
N PHE A 450 24.56 2.76 -5.28
CA PHE A 450 25.88 2.17 -5.00
C PHE A 450 26.90 2.47 -6.10
N LEU A 451 26.52 3.28 -7.11
CA LEU A 451 27.48 3.80 -8.05
C LEU A 451 28.19 4.96 -7.37
N ASP A 452 29.50 4.83 -7.15
CA ASP A 452 30.32 5.93 -6.71
C ASP A 452 30.10 7.11 -7.64
N ALA A 453 29.94 8.32 -7.09
CA ALA A 453 29.94 9.52 -7.91
C ALA A 453 31.27 9.56 -8.66
N GLU A 454 31.25 9.37 -9.99
CA GLU A 454 32.40 9.28 -10.91
C GLU A 454 33.34 10.52 -10.88
N SER A 455 33.26 11.40 -9.89
CA SER A 455 34.05 12.63 -9.79
C SER A 455 34.90 12.77 -8.52
N ASP A 456 34.65 11.98 -7.47
CA ASP A 456 35.29 12.19 -6.16
C ASP A 456 36.21 11.03 -5.76
N ASP A 457 36.79 10.36 -6.75
CA ASP A 457 37.97 9.54 -6.52
C ASP A 457 39.17 10.50 -6.51
N PRO A 458 39.76 10.85 -5.35
CA PRO A 458 40.94 11.69 -5.31
C PRO A 458 42.10 10.88 -5.85
N THR A 459 42.19 10.78 -7.19
CA THR A 459 43.29 10.20 -7.98
C THR A 459 44.04 9.17 -7.17
N ASP A 460 43.52 7.94 -7.16
CA ASP A 460 44.16 6.75 -6.62
C ASP A 460 45.63 6.81 -7.04
N SER A 461 46.46 7.40 -6.17
CA SER A 461 47.81 7.81 -6.51
C SER A 461 48.56 6.51 -6.47
N GLU A 462 48.67 5.88 -7.65
CA GLU A 462 49.26 4.58 -7.91
C GLU A 462 50.28 4.28 -6.83
N TRP A 463 49.91 3.37 -5.94
CA TRP A 463 50.77 2.89 -4.88
C TRP A 463 51.94 2.17 -5.57
N ASN A 464 52.92 2.95 -6.01
CA ASN A 464 54.13 2.47 -6.61
C ASN A 464 54.93 1.89 -5.45
N GLY A 465 54.86 0.57 -5.30
CA GLY A 465 55.44 -0.23 -4.22
C GLY A 465 56.97 -0.12 -4.04
N ASP A 466 57.60 0.95 -4.52
CA ASP A 466 58.96 1.38 -4.25
C ASP A 466 58.93 2.63 -3.35
N GLN A 467 58.52 2.44 -2.10
CA GLN A 467 59.20 3.15 -1.02
C GLN A 467 60.04 2.11 -0.29
N GLU A 468 61.33 2.09 -0.61
CA GLU A 468 62.34 1.52 0.27
C GLU A 468 62.07 2.04 1.68
N ALA A 469 61.67 1.12 2.56
CA ALA A 469 61.47 1.41 3.96
C ALA A 469 62.81 1.85 4.54
N GLU A 470 63.06 3.16 4.61
CA GLU A 470 64.03 3.71 5.54
C GLU A 470 63.49 3.43 6.95
N GLU A 471 64.09 2.41 7.56
CA GLU A 471 63.92 2.03 8.96
C GLU A 471 64.08 3.25 9.86
N SER A 472 62.95 3.78 10.33
CA SER A 472 62.91 4.60 11.52
C SER A 472 61.75 4.12 12.39
N TYR A 473 62.05 3.09 13.18
CA TYR A 473 61.24 2.75 14.34
C TYR A 473 61.26 3.94 15.31
N ALA A 474 60.11 4.63 15.43
CA ALA A 474 59.86 5.58 16.50
C ALA A 474 58.99 4.92 17.57
N TRP A 475 59.51 4.98 18.80
CA TRP A 475 58.93 4.53 20.06
C TRP A 475 57.70 5.31 20.47
#